data_AF-C1EEC3-F1
#
_entry.id   AF-C1EEC3-F1
#
_cell.length_a   1.000
_cell.length_b   1.000
_cell.length_c   1.000
_cell.angle_alpha   90.00
_cell.angle_beta   90.00
_cell.angle_gamma   90.00
#
_symmetry.space_group_name_H-M   'P 1'
#
loop_
_entity.id
_entity.type
_entity.pdbx_description
1 polymer ?
#
loop_
_entity_poly.entity_id
_entity_poly.type
_entity_poly.pdbx_seq_one_letter_code
_entity_poly.pdbx_strand_id
1 'polypeptide(L)'
;MSATSFAHTMSVALAPARGRGASKHRRASRLASSTRDDALRAILRLDDAAREQLETSVEGRRVIADIPLDVLAARVRVFSRSLPPACAGFVFDIITERPGLLCDDEFASTSVATAASVLGGDEKLGELCEECAPACAHVIWEIGCLGKSREGLARSLREWVGREEGWHRVFVSRVASQWGYLRTMQRTETTTMAGKGEVYRNVRTGESVTFREQTKHSV
;
A
#
# COMPACT_ATOMS: atom_id res chain seq x y z
N MET A 1 -5.63 61.54 57.23
CA MET A 1 -4.32 62.20 57.04
C MET A 1 -3.34 61.09 56.70
N SER A 2 -3.19 60.72 55.42
CA SER A 2 -2.13 61.19 54.49
C SER A 2 -0.72 61.13 55.15
N ALA A 3 0.30 60.46 54.61
CA ALA A 3 0.65 60.38 53.19
C ALA A 3 1.61 59.20 52.84
N THR A 4 1.48 58.74 51.58
CA THR A 4 2.52 58.36 50.59
C THR A 4 3.69 57.42 50.94
N SER A 5 3.76 56.31 50.20
CA SER A 5 4.99 55.96 49.46
C SER A 5 4.65 55.13 48.21
N PHE A 6 5.09 55.63 47.05
CA PHE A 6 5.04 54.99 45.74
C PHE A 6 6.30 54.13 45.57
N ALA A 7 6.15 52.88 45.13
CA ALA A 7 7.24 52.13 44.52
C ALA A 7 6.72 51.42 43.27
N HIS A 8 7.14 51.93 42.11
CA HIS A 8 7.07 51.27 40.82
C HIS A 8 8.04 50.08 40.81
N THR A 9 7.56 48.87 40.55
CA THR A 9 8.43 47.76 40.14
C THR A 9 8.24 47.54 38.63
N MET A 10 9.27 47.89 37.86
CA MET A 10 9.33 47.63 36.43
C MET A 10 9.39 46.12 36.18
N SER A 11 8.46 45.60 35.39
CA SER A 11 8.58 44.28 34.77
C SER A 11 9.60 44.36 33.64
N VAL A 12 10.79 43.80 33.84
CA VAL A 12 11.70 43.49 32.74
C VAL A 12 11.23 42.17 32.14
N ALA A 13 10.52 42.25 31.02
CA ALA A 13 10.27 41.09 30.18
C ALA A 13 11.59 40.61 29.58
N LEU A 14 12.13 39.52 30.11
CA LEU A 14 13.15 38.72 29.45
C LEU A 14 12.52 38.10 28.19
N ALA A 15 12.75 38.74 27.04
CA ALA A 15 12.48 38.12 25.75
C ALA A 15 13.35 36.86 25.60
N PRO A 16 12.77 35.66 25.33
CA PRO A 16 13.59 34.50 25.04
C PRO A 16 14.29 34.70 23.69
N ALA A 17 15.60 34.51 23.71
CA ALA A 17 16.48 34.60 22.56
C ALA A 17 16.06 33.61 21.46
N ARG A 18 15.55 34.17 20.36
CA ARG A 18 15.74 33.77 18.96
C ARG A 18 16.05 32.29 18.69
N GLY A 19 15.02 31.60 18.18
CA GLY A 19 15.12 30.30 17.53
C GLY A 19 15.94 30.33 16.23
N ARG A 20 17.25 30.06 16.35
CA ARG A 20 18.11 29.70 15.20
C ARG A 20 18.36 28.19 15.07
N GLY A 21 18.02 27.40 16.08
CA GLY A 21 18.12 25.93 16.06
C GLY A 21 16.96 25.22 15.35
N ALA A 22 15.72 25.68 15.56
CA ALA A 22 14.52 25.02 15.02
C ALA A 22 14.47 25.02 13.48
N SER A 23 14.91 26.10 12.82
CA SER A 23 14.90 26.17 11.34
C SER A 23 15.98 25.30 10.69
N LYS A 24 17.14 25.11 11.33
CA LYS A 24 18.20 24.21 10.83
C LYS A 24 17.81 22.74 11.02
N HIS A 25 17.28 22.38 12.19
CA HIS A 25 16.75 21.04 12.43
C HIS A 25 15.59 20.69 11.50
N ARG A 26 14.66 21.63 11.27
CA ARG A 26 13.52 21.43 10.36
C ARG A 26 13.94 21.34 8.89
N ARG A 27 15.02 22.01 8.48
CA ARG A 27 15.57 21.88 7.11
C ARG A 27 16.33 20.56 6.94
N ALA A 28 17.14 20.16 7.92
CA ALA A 28 17.85 18.88 7.90
C ALA A 28 16.88 17.69 7.97
N SER A 29 15.81 17.77 8.77
CA SER A 29 14.78 16.72 8.82
C SER A 29 13.98 16.65 7.52
N ARG A 30 13.66 17.77 6.88
CA ARG A 30 13.02 17.80 5.56
C ARG A 30 13.91 17.22 4.47
N LEU A 31 15.20 17.55 4.45
CA LEU A 31 16.17 17.00 3.51
C LEU A 31 16.37 15.49 3.73
N ALA A 32 16.52 15.04 4.98
CA ALA A 32 16.62 13.62 5.29
C ALA A 32 15.33 12.85 4.94
N SER A 33 14.17 13.47 5.18
CA SER A 33 12.87 12.90 4.79
C SER A 33 12.70 12.83 3.28
N SER A 34 13.13 13.83 2.51
CA SER A 34 13.07 13.79 1.04
C SER A 34 14.04 12.74 0.49
N THR A 35 15.28 12.68 1.00
CA THR A 35 16.25 11.67 0.57
C THR A 35 15.80 10.24 0.91
N ARG A 36 15.11 10.04 2.04
CA ARG A 36 14.53 8.74 2.38
C ARG A 36 13.37 8.38 1.44
N ASP A 37 12.46 9.32 1.17
CA ASP A 37 11.32 9.08 0.28
C ASP A 37 11.78 8.74 -1.14
N ASP A 38 12.81 9.45 -1.66
CA ASP A 38 13.42 9.15 -2.96
C ASP A 38 14.00 7.73 -3.00
N ALA A 39 14.72 7.32 -1.95
CA ALA A 39 15.27 5.97 -1.84
C ALA A 39 14.18 4.90 -1.70
N LEU A 40 13.12 5.18 -0.93
CA LEU A 40 11.96 4.31 -0.80
C LEU A 40 11.28 4.09 -2.16
N ARG A 41 11.04 5.18 -2.91
CA ARG A 41 10.48 5.14 -4.26
C ARG A 41 11.36 4.36 -5.21
N ALA A 42 12.69 4.47 -5.10
CA ALA A 42 13.61 3.68 -5.91
C ALA A 42 13.55 2.18 -5.58
N ILE A 43 13.53 1.81 -4.29
CA ILE A 43 13.49 0.41 -3.85
C ILE A 43 12.17 -0.27 -4.23
N LEU A 44 11.05 0.42 -4.02
CA LEU A 44 9.70 -0.11 -4.23
C LEU A 44 9.10 0.25 -5.60
N ARG A 45 9.85 0.98 -6.45
CA ARG A 45 9.43 1.49 -7.76
C ARG A 45 8.08 2.21 -7.72
N LEU A 46 7.91 3.08 -6.73
CA LEU A 46 6.63 3.77 -6.47
C LEU A 46 6.50 5.01 -7.35
N ASP A 47 5.38 5.09 -8.06
CA ASP A 47 4.81 6.37 -8.51
C ASP A 47 4.05 7.05 -7.35
N ASP A 48 3.53 8.26 -7.57
CA ASP A 48 2.82 9.01 -6.53
C ASP A 48 1.57 8.27 -6.04
N ALA A 49 0.80 7.65 -6.94
CA ALA A 49 -0.40 6.91 -6.58
C ALA A 49 -0.09 5.66 -5.74
N ALA A 50 0.97 4.92 -6.09
CA ALA A 50 1.44 3.78 -5.31
C ALA A 50 1.97 4.22 -3.94
N ARG A 51 2.66 5.36 -3.88
CA ARG A 51 3.15 5.93 -2.63
C ARG A 51 2.01 6.36 -1.70
N GLU A 52 0.96 6.98 -2.24
CA GLU A 52 -0.28 7.32 -1.51
C GLU A 52 -1.01 6.06 -1.04
N GLN A 53 -1.10 5.03 -1.88
CA GLN A 53 -1.74 3.76 -1.52
C GLN A 53 -1.08 3.12 -0.29
N LEU A 54 0.25 3.15 -0.17
CA LEU A 54 0.93 2.64 1.03
C LEU A 54 0.48 3.35 2.32
N GLU A 55 0.19 4.65 2.27
CA GLU A 55 -0.20 5.41 3.47
C GLU A 55 -1.57 5.01 4.02
N THR A 56 -2.40 4.33 3.21
CA THR A 56 -3.75 3.92 3.59
C THR A 56 -3.79 2.81 4.64
N SER A 57 -2.69 2.07 4.83
CA SER A 57 -2.59 0.94 5.77
C SER A 57 -1.58 1.19 6.88
N VAL A 58 -1.74 0.50 8.03
CA VAL A 58 -0.77 0.58 9.14
C VAL A 58 0.57 -0.01 8.68
N GLU A 59 0.52 -1.14 7.98
CA GLU A 59 1.67 -1.85 7.45
C GLU A 59 2.43 -1.01 6.43
N GLY A 60 1.74 -0.32 5.53
CA GLY A 60 2.39 0.56 4.56
C GLY A 60 3.05 1.77 5.23
N ARG A 61 2.44 2.37 6.25
CA ARG A 61 3.09 3.41 7.06
C ARG A 61 4.34 2.89 7.78
N ARG A 62 4.33 1.65 8.28
CA ARG A 62 5.52 0.99 8.85
C ARG A 62 6.62 0.81 7.79
N VAL A 63 6.26 0.36 6.58
CA VAL A 63 7.21 0.24 5.46
C VAL A 63 7.86 1.59 5.14
N ILE A 64 7.07 2.66 5.12
CA ILE A 64 7.56 4.02 4.82
C ILE A 64 8.50 4.54 5.92
N ALA A 65 8.10 4.43 7.19
CA ALA A 65 8.75 5.15 8.29
C ALA A 65 9.74 4.30 9.09
N ASP A 66 9.42 3.03 9.34
CA ASP A 66 10.03 2.26 10.43
C ASP A 66 11.07 1.25 9.93
N ILE A 67 10.90 0.70 8.72
CA ILE A 67 11.83 -0.30 8.19
C ILE A 67 13.09 0.40 7.64
N PRO A 68 14.32 0.04 8.08
CA PRO A 68 15.55 0.55 7.47
C PRO A 68 15.63 0.26 5.97
N LEU A 69 16.18 1.17 5.17
CA LEU A 69 16.13 1.07 3.70
C LEU A 69 16.92 -0.13 3.16
N ASP A 70 18.04 -0.46 3.79
CA ASP A 70 18.86 -1.63 3.47
C ASP A 70 18.12 -2.95 3.78
N VAL A 71 17.41 -2.99 4.92
CA VAL A 71 16.55 -4.11 5.31
C VAL A 71 15.38 -4.23 4.34
N LEU A 72 14.72 -3.12 3.99
CA LEU A 72 13.62 -3.10 3.03
C LEU A 72 14.07 -3.65 1.66
N ALA A 73 15.22 -3.20 1.17
CA ALA A 73 15.79 -3.69 -0.09
C ALA A 73 16.15 -5.20 -0.03
N ALA A 74 16.56 -5.71 1.14
CA ALA A 74 16.76 -7.14 1.34
C ALA A 74 15.42 -7.91 1.31
N ARG A 75 14.40 -7.43 2.02
CA ARG A 75 13.06 -8.02 2.07
C ARG A 75 12.40 -8.09 0.70
N VAL A 76 12.46 -7.01 -0.08
CA VAL A 76 11.94 -6.98 -1.45
C VAL A 76 12.63 -8.03 -2.33
N ARG A 77 13.96 -8.18 -2.20
CA ARG A 77 14.72 -9.18 -2.96
C ARG A 77 14.33 -10.61 -2.56
N VAL A 78 14.18 -10.88 -1.27
CA VAL A 78 13.75 -12.21 -0.77
C VAL A 78 12.32 -12.52 -1.23
N PHE A 79 11.40 -11.58 -1.08
CA PHE A 79 10.02 -11.74 -1.53
C PHE A 79 9.95 -11.98 -3.04
N SER A 80 10.64 -11.17 -3.84
CA SER A 80 10.69 -11.31 -5.30
C SER A 80 11.23 -12.67 -5.76
N ARG A 81 12.19 -13.27 -5.03
CA ARG A 81 12.75 -14.58 -5.37
C ARG A 81 11.86 -15.74 -4.94
N SER A 82 10.98 -15.51 -3.97
CA SER A 82 10.03 -16.50 -3.47
C SER A 82 8.81 -16.64 -4.37
N LEU A 83 8.48 -15.61 -5.15
CA LEU A 83 7.35 -15.61 -6.06
C LEU A 83 7.57 -16.53 -7.27
N PRO A 84 6.51 -17.19 -7.80
CA PRO A 84 6.58 -17.90 -9.06
C PRO A 84 7.12 -17.01 -10.19
N PRO A 85 7.84 -17.55 -11.20
CA PRO A 85 8.38 -16.75 -12.30
C PRO A 85 7.34 -15.86 -13.02
N ALA A 86 6.11 -16.37 -13.17
CA ALA A 86 4.97 -15.64 -13.74
C ALA A 86 4.64 -14.33 -12.99
N CYS A 87 4.95 -14.26 -11.69
CA CYS A 87 4.72 -13.07 -10.86
C CYS A 87 5.82 -12.00 -10.95
N ALA A 88 6.94 -12.26 -11.64
CA ALA A 88 8.11 -11.37 -11.59
C ALA A 88 7.81 -9.93 -12.05
N GLY A 89 6.90 -9.77 -13.02
CA GLY A 89 6.45 -8.45 -13.50
C GLY A 89 5.55 -7.69 -12.53
N PHE A 90 5.05 -8.35 -11.48
CA PHE A 90 3.98 -7.85 -10.61
C PHE A 90 4.37 -7.69 -9.14
N VAL A 91 5.64 -7.96 -8.81
CA VAL A 91 6.18 -7.90 -7.44
C VAL A 91 5.79 -6.61 -6.71
N PHE A 92 5.99 -5.46 -7.36
CA PHE A 92 5.72 -4.16 -6.75
C PHE A 92 4.23 -3.87 -6.59
N ASP A 93 3.40 -4.44 -7.45
CA ASP A 93 1.95 -4.33 -7.31
C ASP A 93 1.44 -5.14 -6.13
N ILE A 94 1.96 -6.36 -5.96
CA ILE A 94 1.65 -7.23 -4.84
C ILE A 94 2.05 -6.57 -3.52
N ILE A 95 3.27 -6.02 -3.45
CA ILE A 95 3.78 -5.32 -2.27
C ILE A 95 2.97 -4.06 -1.97
N THR A 96 2.64 -3.27 -2.98
CA THR A 96 1.88 -2.01 -2.77
C THR A 96 0.46 -2.29 -2.31
N GLU A 97 -0.16 -3.34 -2.85
CA GLU A 97 -1.50 -3.78 -2.42
C GLU A 97 -1.48 -4.35 -0.99
N ARG A 98 -0.46 -5.15 -0.66
CA ARG A 98 -0.30 -5.76 0.68
C ARG A 98 1.12 -5.54 1.22
N PRO A 99 1.40 -4.34 1.79
CA PRO A 99 2.72 -4.02 2.33
C PRO A 99 3.08 -4.85 3.57
N GLY A 100 2.09 -5.47 4.22
CA GLY A 100 2.29 -6.43 5.31
C GLY A 100 3.24 -7.58 4.93
N LEU A 101 3.30 -7.95 3.64
CA LEU A 101 4.21 -8.97 3.12
C LEU A 101 5.69 -8.62 3.32
N LEU A 102 6.01 -7.35 3.59
CA LEU A 102 7.36 -6.88 3.90
C LEU A 102 7.55 -6.53 5.37
N CYS A 103 6.56 -6.70 6.24
CA CYS A 103 6.67 -6.32 7.65
C CYS A 103 7.51 -7.32 8.46
N ASP A 104 7.50 -8.60 8.06
CA ASP A 104 8.12 -9.67 8.83
C ASP A 104 9.03 -10.56 7.95
N ASP A 105 10.31 -10.67 8.33
CA ASP A 105 11.39 -11.27 7.52
C ASP A 105 11.21 -12.77 7.28
N GLU A 106 10.66 -13.49 8.26
CA GLU A 106 10.62 -14.97 8.25
C GLU A 106 9.49 -15.53 7.39
N PHE A 107 8.56 -14.70 6.96
CA PHE A 107 7.33 -15.15 6.32
C PHE A 107 7.35 -15.06 4.80
N ALA A 108 8.16 -14.20 4.19
CA ALA A 108 8.07 -13.96 2.74
C ALA A 108 8.14 -15.24 1.89
N SER A 109 9.14 -16.11 2.11
CA SER A 109 9.27 -17.37 1.37
C SER A 109 8.24 -18.42 1.79
N THR A 110 8.06 -18.57 3.11
CA THR A 110 7.17 -19.59 3.68
C THR A 110 5.72 -19.32 3.33
N SER A 111 5.29 -18.05 3.34
CA SER A 111 3.93 -17.63 3.02
C SER A 111 3.61 -17.83 1.54
N VAL A 112 4.54 -17.51 0.64
CA VAL A 112 4.33 -17.78 -0.79
C VAL A 112 4.24 -19.29 -1.05
N ALA A 113 5.16 -20.08 -0.48
CA ALA A 113 5.14 -21.54 -0.61
C ALA A 113 3.86 -22.16 -0.02
N THR A 114 3.40 -21.66 1.13
CA THR A 114 2.15 -22.12 1.77
C THR A 114 0.94 -21.78 0.90
N ALA A 115 0.86 -20.55 0.39
CA ALA A 115 -0.22 -20.15 -0.52
C ALA A 115 -0.22 -21.00 -1.78
N ALA A 116 0.94 -21.19 -2.43
CA ALA A 116 1.08 -22.06 -3.59
C ALA A 116 0.60 -23.49 -3.27
N SER A 117 1.07 -24.09 -2.18
CA SER A 117 0.68 -25.45 -1.78
C SER A 117 -0.83 -25.59 -1.59
N VAL A 118 -1.50 -24.63 -0.94
CA VAL A 118 -2.95 -24.67 -0.70
C VAL A 118 -3.75 -24.48 -1.99
N LEU A 119 -3.21 -23.73 -2.95
CA LEU A 119 -3.85 -23.46 -4.24
C LEU A 119 -3.63 -24.58 -5.28
N GLY A 120 -2.74 -25.53 -5.01
CA GLY A 120 -2.41 -26.63 -5.91
C GLY A 120 -1.11 -26.46 -6.70
N GLY A 121 -0.22 -25.56 -6.27
CA GLY A 121 1.15 -25.39 -6.78
C GLY A 121 1.46 -23.98 -7.28
N ASP A 122 2.74 -23.77 -7.62
CA ASP A 122 3.25 -22.47 -8.11
C ASP A 122 2.61 -22.04 -9.43
N GLU A 123 2.26 -22.99 -10.29
CA GLU A 123 1.57 -22.72 -11.55
C GLU A 123 0.22 -22.04 -11.29
N LYS A 124 -0.57 -22.57 -10.34
CA LYS A 124 -1.89 -21.98 -10.05
C LYS A 124 -1.78 -20.60 -9.43
N LEU A 125 -0.83 -20.41 -8.52
CA LEU A 125 -0.55 -19.10 -7.94
C LEU A 125 -0.08 -18.10 -9.03
N GLY A 126 0.77 -18.57 -9.95
CA GLY A 126 1.24 -17.80 -11.11
C GLY A 126 0.11 -17.33 -12.03
N GLU A 127 -0.81 -18.22 -12.41
CA GLU A 127 -1.97 -17.85 -13.24
C GLU A 127 -2.85 -16.77 -12.58
N LEU A 128 -3.11 -16.89 -11.27
CA LEU A 128 -3.93 -15.94 -10.51
C LEU A 128 -3.23 -14.58 -10.40
N CYS A 129 -1.90 -14.60 -10.27
CA CYS A 129 -1.05 -13.42 -10.21
C CYS A 129 -1.02 -12.66 -11.53
N GLU A 130 -0.90 -13.36 -12.66
CA GLU A 130 -0.97 -12.78 -14.01
C GLU A 130 -2.34 -12.17 -14.29
N GLU A 131 -3.40 -12.85 -13.84
CA GLU A 131 -4.76 -12.36 -14.01
C GLU A 131 -5.03 -11.10 -13.16
N CYS A 132 -4.67 -11.15 -11.87
CA CYS A 132 -4.90 -10.04 -10.95
C CYS A 132 -3.91 -10.05 -9.77
N ALA A 133 -2.76 -9.44 -9.99
CA ALA A 133 -1.71 -9.30 -8.98
C ALA A 133 -2.19 -8.69 -7.64
N PRO A 134 -3.03 -7.63 -7.61
CA PRO A 134 -3.56 -7.13 -6.35
C PRO A 134 -4.34 -8.21 -5.59
N ALA A 135 -5.28 -8.91 -6.24
CA ALA A 135 -6.05 -9.98 -5.59
C ALA A 135 -5.16 -11.13 -5.11
N CYS A 136 -4.16 -11.51 -5.90
CA CYS A 136 -3.15 -12.49 -5.52
C CYS A 136 -2.40 -12.10 -4.24
N ALA A 137 -2.12 -10.81 -4.03
CA ALA A 137 -1.50 -10.31 -2.81
C ALA A 137 -2.31 -10.64 -1.55
N HIS A 138 -3.65 -10.53 -1.63
CA HIS A 138 -4.55 -10.90 -0.53
C HIS A 138 -4.55 -12.40 -0.28
N VAL A 139 -4.47 -13.22 -1.32
CA VAL A 139 -4.39 -14.68 -1.15
C VAL A 139 -3.10 -15.08 -0.44
N ILE A 140 -1.95 -14.53 -0.86
CA ILE A 140 -0.66 -14.78 -0.19
C ILE A 140 -0.70 -14.31 1.26
N TRP A 141 -1.28 -13.13 1.52
CA TRP A 141 -1.40 -12.61 2.88
C TRP A 141 -2.30 -13.48 3.77
N GLU A 142 -3.52 -13.79 3.31
CA GLU A 142 -4.50 -14.50 4.13
C GLU A 142 -4.13 -15.97 4.35
N ILE A 143 -3.73 -16.68 3.30
CA ILE A 143 -3.35 -18.09 3.41
C ILE A 143 -1.94 -18.21 3.96
N GLY A 144 -0.99 -17.50 3.35
CA GLY A 144 0.42 -17.66 3.61
C GLY A 144 0.90 -17.00 4.90
N CYS A 145 0.42 -15.79 5.21
CA CYS A 145 0.88 -15.06 6.40
C CYS A 145 -0.06 -15.28 7.60
N LEU A 146 -1.37 -15.19 7.39
CA LEU A 146 -2.36 -15.37 8.46
C LEU A 146 -2.76 -16.84 8.69
N GLY A 147 -2.28 -17.77 7.86
CA GLY A 147 -2.51 -19.20 8.03
C GLY A 147 -3.97 -19.63 7.81
N LYS A 148 -4.77 -18.85 7.07
CA LYS A 148 -6.17 -19.23 6.80
C LYS A 148 -6.22 -20.41 5.83
N SER A 149 -7.23 -21.26 6.00
CA SER A 149 -7.60 -22.22 4.96
C SER A 149 -8.27 -21.51 3.77
N ARG A 150 -8.44 -22.23 2.66
CA ARG A 150 -9.14 -21.70 1.48
C ARG A 150 -10.60 -21.33 1.78
N GLU A 151 -11.27 -22.08 2.66
CA GLU A 151 -12.63 -21.78 3.10
C GLU A 151 -12.72 -20.52 3.96
N GLY A 152 -11.62 -20.17 4.65
CA GLY A 152 -11.48 -18.98 5.47
C GLY A 152 -11.23 -17.69 4.68
N LEU A 153 -11.02 -17.77 3.36
CA LEU A 153 -10.97 -16.62 2.49
C LEU A 153 -12.33 -15.92 2.43
N ALA A 154 -12.31 -14.59 2.25
CA ALA A 154 -13.51 -13.86 1.87
C ALA A 154 -14.16 -14.53 0.64
N ARG A 155 -15.49 -14.65 0.65
CA ARG A 155 -16.25 -15.35 -0.40
C ARG A 155 -15.79 -14.96 -1.82
N SER A 156 -15.64 -13.67 -2.08
CA SER A 156 -15.25 -13.17 -3.41
C SER A 156 -13.83 -13.58 -3.84
N LEU A 157 -12.88 -13.71 -2.89
CA LEU A 157 -11.55 -14.29 -3.20
C LEU A 157 -11.65 -15.79 -3.45
N ARG A 158 -12.43 -16.49 -2.64
CA ARG A 158 -12.60 -17.94 -2.75
C ARG A 158 -13.23 -18.34 -4.09
N GLU A 159 -14.30 -17.65 -4.49
CA GLU A 159 -14.98 -17.83 -5.77
C GLU A 159 -14.04 -17.49 -6.94
N TRP A 160 -13.28 -16.39 -6.85
CA TRP A 160 -12.28 -16.04 -7.87
C TRP A 160 -11.17 -17.10 -8.00
N VAL A 161 -10.57 -17.53 -6.88
CA VAL A 161 -9.59 -18.62 -6.85
C VAL A 161 -10.17 -19.92 -7.40
N GLY A 162 -11.46 -20.17 -7.13
CA GLY A 162 -12.24 -21.28 -7.69
C GLY A 162 -12.58 -21.16 -9.16
N ARG A 163 -12.25 -20.05 -9.83
CA ARG A 163 -12.64 -19.72 -11.20
C ARG A 163 -14.16 -19.70 -11.41
N GLU A 164 -14.92 -19.50 -10.33
CA GLU A 164 -16.38 -19.41 -10.35
C GLU A 164 -16.84 -18.00 -10.76
N GLU A 165 -16.04 -16.99 -10.39
CA GLU A 165 -16.29 -15.59 -10.66
C GLU A 165 -15.00 -14.88 -11.14
N GLY A 166 -15.17 -13.76 -11.83
CA GLY A 166 -14.03 -12.96 -12.31
C GLY A 166 -13.33 -12.17 -11.20
N TRP A 167 -12.05 -11.86 -11.41
CA TRP A 167 -11.24 -11.08 -10.47
C TRP A 167 -11.89 -9.74 -10.08
N HIS A 168 -12.71 -9.14 -10.95
CA HIS A 168 -13.38 -7.86 -10.69
C HIS A 168 -14.24 -7.90 -9.42
N ARG A 169 -14.77 -9.08 -9.04
CA ARG A 169 -15.56 -9.27 -7.82
C ARG A 169 -14.78 -8.93 -6.56
N VAL A 170 -13.47 -9.14 -6.54
CA VAL A 170 -12.62 -8.82 -5.38
C VAL A 170 -12.59 -7.31 -5.11
N PHE A 171 -12.73 -6.49 -6.14
CA PHE A 171 -12.73 -5.03 -6.03
C PHE A 171 -14.11 -4.49 -5.67
N VAL A 172 -15.18 -5.00 -6.30
CA VAL A 172 -16.56 -4.62 -5.95
C VAL A 172 -16.88 -4.99 -4.49
N SER A 173 -16.30 -6.09 -4.01
CA SER A 173 -16.45 -6.56 -2.63
C SER A 173 -15.50 -5.85 -1.65
N ARG A 174 -14.71 -4.87 -2.13
CA ARG A 174 -13.72 -4.11 -1.35
C ARG A 174 -12.70 -4.97 -0.62
N VAL A 175 -12.40 -6.14 -1.18
CA VAL A 175 -11.29 -6.96 -0.71
C VAL A 175 -10.00 -6.26 -1.11
N ALA A 176 -9.85 -5.98 -2.41
CA ALA A 176 -8.70 -5.27 -2.96
C ALA A 176 -9.00 -3.79 -3.16
N SER A 177 -7.93 -2.98 -3.18
CA SER A 177 -7.98 -1.53 -3.18
C SER A 177 -8.44 -0.96 -4.53
N GLN A 178 -8.95 0.27 -4.50
CA GLN A 178 -9.23 1.02 -5.73
C GLN A 178 -7.95 1.26 -6.56
N TRP A 179 -6.82 1.51 -5.91
CA TRP A 179 -5.53 1.63 -6.58
C TRP A 179 -5.20 0.35 -7.36
N GLY A 180 -5.35 -0.82 -6.72
CA GLY A 180 -5.13 -2.12 -7.35
C GLY A 180 -6.05 -2.33 -8.55
N TYR A 181 -7.33 -1.93 -8.45
CA TYR A 181 -8.26 -2.00 -9.58
C TYR A 181 -7.76 -1.19 -10.78
N LEU A 182 -7.40 0.08 -10.56
CA LEU A 182 -6.95 0.97 -11.63
C LEU A 182 -5.66 0.43 -12.28
N ARG A 183 -4.72 -0.12 -11.49
CA ARG A 183 -3.51 -0.76 -12.01
C ARG A 183 -3.80 -2.01 -12.83
N THR A 184 -4.71 -2.87 -12.38
CA THR A 184 -5.14 -4.04 -13.17
C THR A 184 -5.78 -3.61 -14.49
N MET A 185 -6.60 -2.56 -14.47
CA MET A 185 -7.25 -2.04 -15.68
C MET A 185 -6.30 -1.40 -16.68
N GLN A 186 -5.24 -0.72 -16.23
CA GLN A 186 -4.23 -0.16 -17.14
C GLN A 186 -3.48 -1.23 -17.96
N ARG A 187 -3.40 -2.46 -17.43
CA ARG A 187 -2.70 -3.58 -18.09
C ARG A 187 -3.60 -4.44 -18.95
N THR A 188 -4.86 -4.47 -18.59
CA THR A 188 -5.87 -5.16 -19.37
C THR A 188 -6.21 -4.27 -20.57
N GLU A 189 -6.43 -4.83 -21.76
CA GLU A 189 -6.98 -4.02 -22.85
C GLU A 189 -8.27 -3.38 -22.35
N THR A 190 -8.30 -2.06 -22.21
CA THR A 190 -9.43 -1.35 -21.62
C THR A 190 -9.91 -0.23 -22.52
N THR A 191 -11.23 -0.07 -22.57
CA THR A 191 -11.87 1.10 -23.16
C THR A 191 -12.43 1.95 -22.03
N THR A 192 -12.03 3.23 -22.00
CA THR A 192 -12.60 4.22 -21.09
C THR A 192 -13.92 4.69 -21.67
N MET A 193 -15.02 4.50 -20.95
CA MET A 193 -16.31 5.08 -21.33
C MET A 193 -16.56 6.34 -20.52
N ALA A 194 -16.78 7.47 -21.20
CA ALA A 194 -17.15 8.72 -20.55
C ALA A 194 -18.62 8.66 -20.06
N GLY A 195 -18.82 8.75 -18.74
CA GLY A 195 -20.12 8.84 -18.07
C GLY A 195 -20.04 9.75 -16.82
N LYS A 196 -20.98 9.62 -15.86
CA LYS A 196 -20.97 10.35 -14.56
C LYS A 196 -19.82 9.91 -13.61
N GLY A 197 -18.67 9.53 -14.16
CA GLY A 197 -17.51 8.96 -13.50
C GLY A 197 -16.64 8.19 -14.50
N GLU A 198 -15.40 7.86 -14.13
CA GLU A 198 -14.53 7.01 -14.94
C GLU A 198 -14.93 5.53 -14.79
N VAL A 199 -15.35 4.92 -15.90
CA VAL A 199 -15.64 3.48 -15.98
C VAL A 199 -14.60 2.84 -16.88
N TYR A 200 -13.80 1.96 -16.28
CA TYR A 200 -12.85 1.12 -17.00
C TYR A 200 -13.57 -0.16 -17.40
N ARG A 201 -13.53 -0.51 -18.69
CA ARG A 201 -14.12 -1.74 -19.24
C ARG A 201 -13.03 -2.63 -19.82
N ASN A 202 -12.98 -3.89 -19.40
CA ASN A 202 -12.08 -4.90 -19.95
C ASN A 202 -12.57 -5.27 -21.37
N VAL A 203 -11.74 -5.10 -22.39
CA VAL A 203 -12.05 -5.37 -23.80
C VAL A 203 -12.16 -6.88 -24.07
N ARG A 204 -11.36 -7.70 -23.38
CA ARG A 204 -11.34 -9.16 -23.56
C ARG A 204 -12.56 -9.84 -22.93
N THR A 205 -13.04 -9.36 -21.78
CA THR A 205 -14.19 -9.97 -21.08
C THR A 205 -15.49 -9.17 -21.21
N GLY A 206 -15.42 -7.92 -21.64
CA GLY A 206 -16.56 -7.03 -21.78
C GLY A 206 -17.08 -6.44 -20.45
N GLU A 207 -16.44 -6.73 -19.32
CA GLU A 207 -16.89 -6.38 -17.97
C GLU A 207 -16.43 -4.98 -17.53
N SER A 208 -17.19 -4.31 -16.66
CA SER A 208 -16.89 -2.96 -16.17
C SER A 208 -17.22 -2.78 -14.68
N VAL A 209 -16.40 -2.02 -13.94
CA VAL A 209 -16.69 -1.59 -12.56
C VAL A 209 -16.75 -0.07 -12.50
N THR A 210 -17.80 0.46 -11.84
CA THR A 210 -17.96 1.89 -11.55
C THR A 210 -17.59 2.18 -10.11
N PHE A 211 -16.60 3.04 -9.88
CA PHE A 211 -16.32 3.59 -8.56
C PHE A 211 -17.20 4.82 -8.37
N ARG A 212 -18.02 4.83 -7.31
CA ARG A 212 -18.69 6.07 -6.90
C ARG A 212 -17.65 6.98 -6.30
N GLU A 213 -17.48 8.18 -6.86
CA GLU A 213 -16.74 9.24 -6.17
C GLU A 213 -17.35 9.41 -4.78
N GLN A 214 -16.51 9.26 -3.74
CA GLN A 214 -16.88 9.78 -2.43
C GLN A 214 -16.91 11.30 -2.58
N THR A 215 -18.10 11.88 -2.64
CA THR A 215 -18.28 13.30 -2.36
C THR A 215 -17.60 13.58 -1.04
N LYS A 216 -16.47 14.30 -1.09
CA LYS A 216 -15.86 14.91 0.09
C LYS A 216 -16.93 15.82 0.68
N HIS A 217 -17.62 15.35 1.72
CA HIS A 217 -18.38 16.24 2.57
C HIS A 217 -17.36 17.02 3.39
N SER A 218 -17.04 18.21 2.88
CA SER A 218 -16.45 19.28 3.66
C SER A 218 -17.44 19.58 4.80
N VAL A 219 -17.06 19.24 6.03
CA VAL A 219 -17.60 19.83 7.25
C VAL A 219 -16.41 20.32 8.06
#